data_AF-A0A3E4GL68-F1
#
_entry.id   AF-A0A3E4GL68-F1
#
_cell.length_a   1.000
_cell.length_b   1.000
_cell.length_c   1.000
_cell.angle_alpha   90.00
_cell.angle_beta   90.00
_cell.angle_gamma   90.00
#
_symmetry.space_group_name_H-M   'P 1'
#
loop_
_entity.id
_entity.type
_entity.pdbx_description
1 polymer ?
#
loop_
_entity_poly.entity_id
_entity_poly.type
_entity_poly.pdbx_seq_one_letter_code
_entity_poly.pdbx_strand_id
1 'polypeptide(L)'
;MSNYINQVSDSLKNHISELANNPCSFLRNPNVDFSRKRKIDFKTFIGIMMNSGGATMSKELLDFFDFNKNTPSVSAFTQQRSKVLPETFWERNQYGSIVNKLHLNAFYDVLNRIYTDVLVQTAADYNEFRACATMIDRSKLENVILVADRGYE
;
A
#
# COMPACT_ATOMS: atom_id res chain seq x y z
N MET A 1 -17.09 4.68 17.27
CA MET A 1 -16.51 3.47 16.66
C MET A 1 -16.49 3.56 15.13
N SER A 2 -17.61 3.90 14.47
CA SER A 2 -17.65 4.13 13.00
C SER A 2 -16.70 5.23 12.51
N ASN A 3 -16.57 6.35 13.23
CA ASN A 3 -15.70 7.46 12.81
C ASN A 3 -14.22 7.07 12.70
N TYR A 4 -13.68 6.27 13.62
CA TYR A 4 -12.28 5.82 13.57
C TYR A 4 -12.03 4.84 12.42
N ILE A 5 -12.95 3.89 12.20
CA ILE A 5 -12.87 2.95 11.08
C ILE A 5 -12.88 3.71 9.75
N ASN A 6 -13.78 4.68 9.62
CA ASN A 6 -13.84 5.54 8.43
C ASN A 6 -12.57 6.36 8.29
N GLN A 7 -12.08 6.99 9.36
CA GLN A 7 -10.85 7.79 9.34
C GLN A 7 -9.62 6.99 8.92
N VAL A 8 -9.44 5.77 9.43
CA VAL A 8 -8.31 4.90 9.06
C VAL A 8 -8.46 4.40 7.63
N SER A 9 -9.66 3.99 7.24
CA SER A 9 -9.94 3.56 5.86
C SER A 9 -9.70 4.69 4.86
N ASP A 10 -10.09 5.90 5.22
CA ASP A 10 -9.89 7.09 4.40
C ASP A 10 -8.42 7.52 4.40
N SER A 11 -7.71 7.42 5.53
CA SER A 11 -6.25 7.63 5.58
C SER A 11 -5.52 6.67 4.65
N LEU A 12 -5.87 5.38 4.66
CA LEU A 12 -5.30 4.37 3.76
C LEU A 12 -5.60 4.70 2.29
N LYS A 13 -6.85 5.02 1.96
CA LYS A 13 -7.25 5.43 0.60
C LYS A 13 -6.54 6.71 0.15
N ASN A 14 -6.30 7.64 1.07
CA ASN A 14 -5.59 8.89 0.79
C ASN A 14 -4.12 8.61 0.50
N HIS A 15 -3.42 7.81 1.31
CA HIS A 15 -2.04 7.41 1.01
C HIS A 15 -1.93 6.65 -0.32
N ILE A 16 -2.85 5.73 -0.61
CA ILE A 16 -2.91 5.06 -1.92
C ILE A 16 -3.11 6.09 -3.04
N SER A 17 -3.92 7.12 -2.82
CA SER A 17 -4.14 8.18 -3.80
C SER A 17 -2.92 9.10 -3.95
N GLU A 18 -2.21 9.42 -2.88
CA GLU A 18 -0.96 10.19 -2.89
C GLU A 18 0.15 9.44 -3.63
N LEU A 19 0.32 8.14 -3.36
CA LEU A 19 1.22 7.26 -4.11
C LEU A 19 0.82 7.24 -5.59
N ALA A 20 -0.48 7.12 -5.88
CA ALA A 20 -0.98 7.12 -7.25
C ALA A 20 -0.80 8.46 -7.99
N ASN A 21 -0.76 9.58 -7.25
CA ASN A 21 -0.57 10.92 -7.79
C ASN A 21 0.90 11.27 -8.07
N ASN A 22 1.85 10.45 -7.61
CA ASN A 22 3.28 10.61 -7.88
C ASN A 22 3.86 9.46 -8.72
N PRO A 23 3.27 9.08 -9.87
CA PRO A 23 3.68 7.91 -10.64
C PRO A 23 5.11 8.00 -11.17
N CYS A 24 5.69 9.20 -11.29
CA CYS A 24 7.03 9.41 -11.81
C CYS A 24 8.13 8.68 -11.03
N SER A 25 7.92 8.44 -9.73
CA SER A 25 8.88 7.71 -8.90
C SER A 25 8.75 6.18 -9.02
N PHE A 26 7.70 5.69 -9.67
CA PHE A 26 7.32 4.26 -9.68
C PHE A 26 7.29 3.65 -11.07
N LEU A 27 7.22 4.46 -12.13
CA LEU A 27 7.00 3.98 -13.49
C LEU A 27 8.27 4.03 -14.32
N ARG A 28 8.45 3.03 -15.19
CA ARG A 28 9.56 2.97 -16.15
C ARG A 28 9.49 4.13 -17.13
N ASN A 29 8.30 4.46 -17.62
CA ASN A 29 8.06 5.59 -18.50
C ASN A 29 6.92 6.47 -17.95
N PRO A 30 7.21 7.39 -17.01
CA PRO A 30 6.20 8.18 -16.31
C PRO A 30 5.18 8.92 -17.20
N ASN A 31 5.62 9.38 -18.37
CA ASN A 31 4.79 10.15 -19.30
C ASN A 31 3.87 9.28 -20.17
N VAL A 32 4.09 7.97 -20.21
CA VAL A 32 3.42 7.05 -21.15
C VAL A 32 2.72 5.92 -20.40
N ASP A 33 3.37 5.35 -19.40
CA ASP A 33 2.83 4.27 -18.60
C ASP A 33 1.65 4.76 -17.75
N PHE A 34 0.59 3.94 -17.68
CA PHE A 34 -0.69 4.27 -17.01
C PHE A 34 -1.43 5.55 -17.49
N SER A 35 -0.93 6.26 -18.50
CA SER A 35 -1.57 7.46 -19.08
C SER A 35 -2.95 7.22 -19.70
N ARG A 36 -3.23 5.99 -20.16
CA ARG A 36 -4.50 5.62 -20.81
C ARG A 36 -5.49 5.06 -19.80
N LYS A 37 -6.76 5.47 -19.93
CA LYS A 37 -7.88 4.92 -19.17
C LYS A 37 -8.05 3.41 -19.47
N ARG A 38 -7.75 2.57 -18.49
CA ARG A 38 -7.87 1.11 -18.52
C ARG A 38 -8.58 0.61 -17.27
N LYS A 39 -8.97 -0.68 -17.26
CA LYS A 39 -9.58 -1.34 -16.09
C LYS A 39 -8.63 -1.41 -14.88
N ILE A 40 -7.32 -1.47 -15.12
CA ILE A 40 -6.28 -1.40 -14.10
C ILE A 40 -5.49 -0.13 -14.38
N ASP A 41 -5.89 0.97 -13.76
CA ASP A 41 -5.08 2.17 -13.66
C ASP A 41 -4.03 2.02 -12.55
N PHE A 42 -3.19 3.03 -12.35
CA PHE A 42 -2.09 2.92 -11.38
C PHE A 42 -2.62 2.80 -9.94
N LYS A 43 -3.68 3.54 -9.60
CA LYS A 43 -4.36 3.46 -8.30
C LYS A 43 -4.93 2.05 -8.04
N THR A 44 -5.60 1.48 -9.03
CA THR A 44 -6.14 0.12 -8.99
C THR A 44 -5.02 -0.91 -8.86
N PHE A 45 -3.91 -0.73 -9.58
CA PHE A 45 -2.74 -1.60 -9.47
C PHE A 45 -2.16 -1.61 -8.05
N ILE A 46 -1.95 -0.44 -7.44
CA ILE A 46 -1.47 -0.33 -6.06
C ILE A 46 -2.49 -0.95 -5.08
N GLY A 47 -3.78 -0.69 -5.30
CA GLY A 47 -4.85 -1.29 -4.50
C GLY A 47 -4.84 -2.82 -4.53
N ILE A 48 -4.70 -3.43 -5.71
CA ILE A 48 -4.60 -4.89 -5.85
C ILE A 48 -3.37 -5.39 -5.07
N MET A 49 -2.20 -4.76 -5.30
CA MET A 49 -0.95 -5.16 -4.65
C MET A 49 -1.00 -5.09 -3.12
N MET A 50 -1.71 -4.13 -2.54
CA MET A 50 -1.85 -3.98 -1.09
C MET A 50 -2.85 -4.94 -0.46
N ASN A 51 -3.86 -5.37 -1.23
CA ASN A 51 -4.90 -6.30 -0.74
C ASN A 51 -4.58 -7.77 -1.03
N SER A 52 -3.50 -8.05 -1.77
CA SER A 52 -3.03 -9.41 -2.06
C SER A 52 -2.75 -10.21 -0.79
N GLY A 53 -3.53 -11.26 -0.57
CA GLY A 53 -3.49 -12.10 0.65
C GLY A 53 -2.65 -13.37 0.54
N GLY A 54 -1.78 -13.49 -0.47
CA GLY A 54 -0.94 -14.67 -0.70
C GLY A 54 -1.64 -15.79 -1.45
N ALA A 55 -2.73 -15.47 -2.16
CA ALA A 55 -3.45 -16.41 -3.00
C ALA A 55 -2.92 -16.38 -4.44
N THR A 56 -3.55 -17.16 -5.34
CA THR A 56 -3.25 -17.05 -6.76
C THR A 56 -3.72 -15.69 -7.29
N MET A 57 -2.97 -15.11 -8.23
CA MET A 57 -3.32 -13.81 -8.80
C MET A 57 -4.70 -13.81 -9.47
N SER A 58 -5.15 -14.94 -10.01
CA SER A 58 -6.52 -15.08 -10.53
C SER A 58 -7.57 -14.87 -9.44
N LYS A 59 -7.36 -15.47 -8.26
CA LYS A 59 -8.27 -15.35 -7.12
C LYS A 59 -8.26 -13.92 -6.58
N GLU A 60 -7.08 -13.33 -6.40
CA GLU A 60 -6.95 -11.97 -5.89
C GLU A 60 -7.63 -10.94 -6.80
N LEU A 61 -7.54 -11.11 -8.13
CA LEU A 61 -8.27 -10.26 -9.07
C LEU A 61 -9.79 -10.46 -8.96
N LEU A 62 -10.28 -11.70 -8.85
CA LEU A 62 -11.70 -11.94 -8.69
C LEU A 62 -12.24 -11.33 -7.40
N ASP A 63 -11.53 -11.49 -6.29
CA ASP A 63 -11.90 -10.93 -4.99
C ASP A 63 -11.90 -9.40 -5.04
N PHE A 64 -10.87 -8.77 -5.64
CA PHE A 64 -10.77 -7.32 -5.74
C PHE A 64 -11.85 -6.68 -6.63
N PHE A 65 -12.26 -7.37 -7.69
CA PHE A 65 -13.27 -6.87 -8.64
C PHE A 65 -14.68 -7.43 -8.34
N ASP A 66 -14.94 -7.93 -7.13
CA ASP A 66 -16.24 -8.46 -6.70
C ASP A 66 -16.83 -9.51 -7.69
N PHE A 67 -15.98 -10.40 -8.19
CA PHE A 67 -16.33 -11.45 -9.15
C PHE A 67 -17.04 -10.92 -10.41
N ASN A 68 -16.79 -9.65 -10.77
CA ASN A 68 -17.43 -9.02 -11.91
C ASN A 68 -17.01 -9.71 -13.21
N LYS A 69 -17.94 -9.92 -14.15
CA LYS A 69 -17.62 -10.44 -15.50
C LYS A 69 -16.56 -9.64 -16.25
N ASN A 70 -16.38 -8.37 -15.89
CA ASN A 70 -15.40 -7.47 -16.47
C ASN A 70 -14.02 -7.55 -15.78
N THR A 71 -13.81 -8.46 -14.83
CA THR A 71 -12.53 -8.66 -14.14
C THR A 71 -11.39 -8.84 -15.15
N PRO A 72 -10.30 -8.08 -15.03
CA PRO A 72 -9.13 -8.22 -15.89
C PRO A 72 -8.46 -9.60 -15.76
N SER A 73 -7.78 -10.05 -16.82
CA SER A 73 -6.99 -11.28 -16.76
C SER A 73 -5.68 -11.08 -15.98
N VAL A 74 -5.12 -12.19 -15.48
CA VAL A 74 -3.76 -12.22 -14.89
C VAL A 74 -2.71 -11.70 -15.87
N SER A 75 -2.85 -11.98 -17.17
CA SER A 75 -1.94 -11.44 -18.20
C SER A 75 -2.03 -9.92 -18.32
N ALA A 76 -3.24 -9.35 -18.27
CA ALA A 76 -3.43 -7.90 -18.28
C ALA A 76 -2.81 -7.24 -17.04
N PHE A 77 -2.95 -7.86 -15.86
CA PHE A 77 -2.29 -7.41 -14.65
C PHE A 77 -0.76 -7.49 -14.75
N THR A 78 -0.23 -8.62 -15.23
CA THR A 78 1.22 -8.83 -15.43
C THR A 78 1.82 -7.78 -16.36
N GLN A 79 1.09 -7.40 -17.42
CA GLN A 79 1.49 -6.32 -18.33
C GLN A 79 1.42 -4.92 -17.71
N GLN A 80 0.54 -4.67 -16.73
CA GLN A 80 0.59 -3.41 -15.97
C GLN A 80 1.76 -3.43 -14.99
N ARG A 81 2.00 -4.56 -14.32
CA ARG A 81 3.12 -4.73 -13.40
C ARG A 81 4.47 -4.50 -14.08
N SER A 82 4.65 -4.93 -15.32
CA SER A 82 5.90 -4.74 -16.07
C SER A 82 6.20 -3.27 -16.41
N LYS A 83 5.29 -2.33 -16.15
CA LYS A 83 5.53 -0.89 -16.35
C LYS A 83 6.09 -0.21 -15.11
N VAL A 84 6.05 -0.90 -13.98
CA VAL A 84 6.56 -0.42 -12.71
C VAL A 84 8.06 -0.70 -12.64
N LEU A 85 8.81 0.25 -12.09
CA LEU A 85 10.25 0.16 -11.96
C LEU A 85 10.65 -1.03 -11.07
N PRO A 86 11.72 -1.76 -11.45
CA PRO A 86 12.32 -2.79 -10.62
C PRO A 86 12.89 -2.33 -9.27
N GLU A 87 12.81 -1.05 -8.93
CA GLU A 87 13.41 -0.53 -7.69
C GLU A 87 12.33 -0.07 -6.71
N THR A 88 11.09 0.17 -7.16
CA THR A 88 10.08 0.83 -6.32
C THR A 88 9.31 -0.08 -5.38
N PHE A 89 9.46 -1.39 -5.58
CA PHE A 89 8.86 -2.42 -4.75
C PHE A 89 9.83 -3.56 -4.43
N TRP A 90 11.11 -3.48 -4.77
CA TRP A 90 11.92 -4.70 -4.89
C TRP A 90 12.85 -4.85 -3.69
N GLU A 91 12.55 -5.84 -2.86
CA GLU A 91 13.56 -6.45 -2.01
C GLU A 91 13.74 -7.90 -2.48
N ARG A 92 14.98 -8.39 -2.45
CA ARG A 92 15.21 -9.83 -2.62
C ARG A 92 14.75 -10.50 -1.34
N ASN A 93 13.82 -11.44 -1.45
CA ASN A 93 13.53 -12.31 -0.32
C ASN A 93 14.75 -13.20 -0.01
N GLN A 94 14.70 -13.93 1.10
CA GLN A 94 15.75 -14.84 1.54
C GLN A 94 16.12 -15.95 0.52
N TYR A 95 15.29 -16.15 -0.52
CA TYR A 95 15.50 -17.12 -1.60
C TYR A 95 16.03 -16.46 -2.88
N GLY A 96 16.45 -15.20 -2.82
CA GLY A 96 16.93 -14.44 -3.98
C GLY A 96 15.87 -14.08 -5.01
N SER A 97 14.60 -14.41 -4.73
CA SER A 97 13.47 -14.04 -5.57
C SER A 97 13.07 -12.60 -5.29
N ILE A 98 12.77 -11.88 -6.36
CA ILE A 98 12.21 -10.55 -6.25
C ILE A 98 10.79 -10.65 -5.72
N VAL A 99 10.51 -9.90 -4.67
CA VAL A 99 9.16 -9.69 -4.16
C VAL A 99 8.82 -8.22 -4.14
N ASN A 100 7.52 -7.92 -4.28
CA ASN A 100 7.03 -6.56 -4.07
C ASN A 100 6.90 -6.31 -2.56
N LYS A 101 7.67 -5.40 -1.99
CA LYS A 101 7.63 -5.02 -0.56
C LYS A 101 7.09 -3.60 -0.42
N LEU A 102 5.94 -3.51 0.24
CA LEU A 102 5.38 -2.30 0.81
C LEU A 102 5.42 -2.48 2.32
N HIS A 103 5.91 -1.49 3.04
CA HIS A 103 5.94 -1.52 4.49
C HIS A 103 4.74 -0.76 5.04
N LEU A 104 3.97 -1.41 5.91
CA LEU A 104 2.80 -0.83 6.55
C LEU A 104 3.12 -0.53 8.01
N ASN A 105 3.17 0.75 8.36
CA ASN A 105 3.21 1.19 9.75
C ASN A 105 1.77 1.44 10.21
N ALA A 106 1.41 0.97 11.40
CA ALA A 106 0.07 1.16 11.95
C ALA A 106 0.11 1.34 13.46
N PHE A 107 -0.62 2.34 13.97
CA PHE A 107 -0.87 2.48 15.39
C PHE A 107 -2.15 1.76 15.76
N TYR A 108 -2.09 1.02 16.86
CA TYR A 108 -3.19 0.20 17.35
C TYR A 108 -3.48 0.53 18.81
N ASP A 109 -4.70 0.96 19.08
CA ASP A 109 -5.23 1.11 20.43
C ASP A 109 -5.72 -0.27 20.91
N VAL A 110 -4.95 -0.84 21.84
CA VAL A 110 -5.19 -2.19 22.39
C VAL A 110 -6.48 -2.26 23.19
N LEU A 111 -6.85 -1.21 23.93
CA LEU A 111 -8.02 -1.21 24.81
C LEU A 111 -9.30 -1.16 23.98
N ASN A 112 -9.32 -0.30 22.97
CA ASN A 112 -10.46 -0.14 22.07
C ASN A 112 -10.46 -1.12 20.91
N ARG A 113 -9.36 -1.85 20.71
CA ARG A 113 -9.14 -2.82 19.62
C ARG A 113 -9.28 -2.22 18.23
N ILE A 114 -8.81 -0.99 18.06
CA ILE A 114 -8.92 -0.24 16.80
C ILE A 114 -7.55 0.22 16.33
N TYR A 115 -7.36 0.29 15.02
CA TYR A 115 -6.27 1.06 14.45
C TYR A 115 -6.59 2.56 14.57
N THR A 116 -5.60 3.37 14.89
CA THR A 116 -5.75 4.82 15.09
C THR A 116 -5.09 5.62 13.97
N ASP A 117 -4.02 5.08 13.38
CA ASP A 117 -3.35 5.66 12.21
C ASP A 117 -2.65 4.58 11.38
N VAL A 118 -2.36 4.91 10.13
CA VAL A 118 -1.69 4.03 9.17
C VAL A 118 -0.80 4.85 8.22
N LEU A 119 0.41 4.37 7.96
CA LEU A 119 1.36 5.00 7.05
C LEU A 119 2.09 3.93 6.23
N VAL A 120 1.95 4.02 4.91
CA VAL A 120 2.56 3.09 3.96
C VAL A 120 3.87 3.68 3.44
N GLN A 121 4.95 2.91 3.49
CA GLN A 121 6.25 3.26 2.92
C GLN A 121 6.64 2.27 1.83
N THR A 122 7.36 2.78 0.83
CA THR A 122 7.98 1.98 -0.22
C THR A 122 9.31 1.42 0.28
N ALA A 123 9.91 0.49 -0.46
CA ALA A 123 11.27 0.04 -0.16
C ALA A 123 12.32 1.17 -0.24
N ALA A 124 12.07 2.20 -1.07
CA ALA A 124 12.99 3.32 -1.24
C ALA A 124 12.90 4.34 -0.09
N ASP A 125 11.72 4.50 0.50
CA ASP A 125 11.42 5.47 1.57
C ASP A 125 11.25 4.80 2.94
N TYR A 126 11.68 3.55 3.08
CA TYR A 126 11.52 2.77 4.30
C TYR A 126 12.30 3.39 5.46
N ASN A 127 11.57 3.87 6.46
CA ASN A 127 12.12 4.46 7.67
C ASN A 127 11.05 4.46 8.77
N GLU A 128 11.07 3.43 9.62
CA GLU A 128 10.09 3.20 10.69
C GLU A 128 10.11 4.32 11.73
N PHE A 129 11.30 4.79 12.14
CA PHE A 129 11.44 5.95 13.02
C PHE A 129 10.71 7.19 12.50
N ARG A 130 10.95 7.54 11.22
CA ARG A 130 10.30 8.71 10.60
C ARG A 130 8.80 8.49 10.44
N ALA A 131 8.37 7.27 10.13
CA ALA A 131 6.96 6.93 10.11
C ALA A 131 6.31 7.13 11.49
N CYS A 132 6.98 6.68 12.55
CA CYS A 132 6.56 6.86 13.94
C CYS A 132 6.36 8.33 14.28
N ALA A 133 7.38 9.16 14.04
CA ALA A 133 7.31 10.60 14.29
C ALA A 133 6.16 11.26 13.52
N THR A 134 6.01 10.91 12.24
CA THR A 134 4.92 11.43 11.39
C THR A 134 3.54 11.05 11.92
N MET A 135 3.36 9.81 12.39
CA MET A 135 2.10 9.33 12.94
C MET A 135 1.80 9.93 14.32
N ILE A 136 2.84 10.19 15.14
CA ILE A 136 2.72 10.94 16.40
C ILE A 136 2.28 12.38 16.12
N ASP A 137 2.91 13.07 15.17
CA ASP A 137 2.57 14.45 14.81
C ASP A 137 1.13 14.59 14.28
N ARG A 138 0.61 13.56 13.62
CA ARG A 138 -0.79 13.49 13.16
C ARG A 138 -1.77 13.15 14.29
N SER A 139 -1.29 12.53 15.36
CA SER A 139 -2.11 12.08 16.47
C SER A 139 -2.51 13.26 17.37
N LYS A 140 -3.75 13.21 17.87
CA LYS A 140 -4.25 14.15 18.89
C LYS A 140 -4.31 13.53 20.27
N LEU A 141 -3.71 12.36 20.44
CA LEU A 141 -3.78 11.63 21.70
C LEU A 141 -2.80 12.24 22.70
N GLU A 142 -3.31 12.61 23.87
CA GLU A 142 -2.53 13.08 25.00
C GLU A 142 -2.39 11.97 26.04
N ASN A 143 -1.26 11.92 26.76
CA ASN A 143 -0.96 10.93 27.81
C ASN A 143 -1.03 9.47 27.34
N VAL A 144 -0.25 9.13 26.31
CA VAL A 144 -0.20 7.78 25.73
C VAL A 144 1.11 7.08 26.08
N ILE A 145 1.05 5.78 26.37
CA ILE A 145 2.22 4.90 26.38
C ILE A 145 2.32 4.28 24.98
N LEU A 146 3.33 4.66 24.23
CA LEU A 146 3.64 4.04 22.95
C LEU A 146 4.52 2.82 23.17
N VAL A 147 4.12 1.68 22.60
CA VAL A 147 4.91 0.45 22.57
C VAL A 147 5.17 0.13 21.11
N ALA A 148 6.43 0.02 20.72
CA ALA A 148 6.85 -0.25 19.35
C ALA A 148 8.10 -1.13 19.33
N ASP A 149 8.38 -1.75 18.18
CA ASP A 149 9.61 -2.51 17.95
C ASP A 149 10.83 -1.58 17.86
N ARG A 150 12.04 -2.15 18.03
CA ARG A 150 13.30 -1.39 18.04
C ARG A 150 13.56 -0.52 16.81
N GLY A 151 12.95 -0.81 15.67
CA GLY A 151 13.13 0.00 14.46
C GLY A 151 12.42 1.36 14.50
N TYR A 152 11.54 1.58 15.48
CA TYR A 152 10.76 2.80 15.68
C TYR A 152 11.43 3.81 16.66
N GLU A 153 12.56 3.45 17.27
CA GLU A 153 13.41 4.32 18.12
C GLU A 153 14.55 4.96 17.33
#